data_AF-A0A2V9ZJY0-F1
#
_entry.id   AF-A0A2V9ZJY0-F1
#
_cell.length_a   1.000
_cell.length_b   1.000
_cell.length_c   1.000
_cell.angle_alpha   90.00
_cell.angle_beta   90.00
_cell.angle_gamma   90.00
#
_symmetry.space_group_name_H-M   'P 1'
#
loop_
_entity.id
_entity.type
_entity.pdbx_description
1 polymer ?
#
loop_
_entity_poly.entity_id
_entity_poly.type
_entity_poly.pdbx_seq_one_letter_code
_entity_poly.pdbx_strand_id
1 'polypeptide(L)'
;RFLLQQREDHAAIGDLVGKAGHVRTVPVPGWVKCELQEWFNAAAIDRGKLFRRVNKAGKTWGDGMTEKSVWHIVQESSKAIGFDKLAPHDLRRTCARLCHASGGELEQIQFLLGHMSVQTTERYLGCKQRIQSAVNDRIGIEPQL
;
A
#
# COMPACT_ATOMS: atom_id res chain seq x y z
N ARG A 1 -14.52 -7.42 -13.29
CA ARG A 1 -14.58 -6.12 -12.59
C ARG A 1 -13.19 -5.49 -12.63
N PHE A 2 -13.09 -4.19 -12.96
CA PHE A 2 -11.81 -3.47 -12.95
C PHE A 2 -11.38 -3.23 -11.50
N LEU A 3 -10.11 -3.46 -11.19
CA LEU A 3 -9.60 -3.38 -9.81
C LEU A 3 -9.39 -1.92 -9.38
N LEU A 4 -8.97 -1.07 -10.32
CA LEU A 4 -8.79 0.37 -10.13
C LEU A 4 -10.13 1.09 -10.38
N GLN A 5 -10.58 1.85 -9.39
CA GLN A 5 -11.85 2.60 -9.37
C GLN A 5 -11.56 4.08 -9.11
N GLN A 6 -12.39 4.97 -9.64
CA GLN A 6 -12.40 6.38 -9.25
C GLN A 6 -13.42 6.54 -8.11
N ARG A 7 -13.01 7.09 -6.97
CA ARG A 7 -13.86 7.35 -5.80
C ARG A 7 -13.50 8.71 -5.22
N GLU A 8 -14.49 9.59 -5.03
CA GLU A 8 -14.29 10.91 -4.42
C GLU A 8 -13.09 11.65 -5.07
N ASP A 9 -13.05 11.65 -6.41
CA ASP A 9 -11.97 12.23 -7.22
C ASP A 9 -10.56 11.64 -7.02
N HIS A 10 -10.44 10.54 -6.30
CA HIS A 10 -9.19 9.80 -6.10
C HIS A 10 -9.22 8.40 -6.73
N ALA A 11 -8.09 7.94 -7.25
CA ALA A 11 -7.96 6.55 -7.69
C ALA A 11 -7.82 5.61 -6.50
N ALA A 12 -8.47 4.45 -6.56
CA ALA A 12 -8.39 3.47 -5.49
C ALA A 12 -8.49 2.04 -6.01
N ILE A 13 -7.79 1.11 -5.36
CA ILE A 13 -8.05 -0.32 -5.50
C ILE A 13 -9.26 -0.65 -4.63
N GLY A 14 -10.40 -0.89 -5.27
CA GLY A 14 -11.65 -1.18 -4.58
C GLY A 14 -11.82 -2.65 -4.25
N ASP A 15 -12.62 -2.91 -3.21
CA ASP A 15 -13.12 -4.24 -2.84
C ASP A 15 -12.00 -5.28 -2.61
N LEU A 16 -10.87 -4.83 -2.04
CA LEU A 16 -9.74 -5.70 -1.75
C LEU A 16 -10.05 -6.58 -0.55
N VAL A 17 -10.33 -7.84 -0.82
CA VAL A 17 -10.56 -8.86 0.21
C VAL A 17 -9.23 -9.22 0.88
N GLY A 18 -9.16 -8.98 2.19
CA GLY A 18 -8.03 -9.31 3.05
C GLY A 18 -8.25 -10.56 3.90
N LYS A 19 -7.41 -10.71 4.93
CA LYS A 19 -7.50 -11.80 5.89
C LYS A 19 -8.88 -11.81 6.58
N ALA A 20 -9.43 -13.01 6.78
CA ALA A 20 -10.75 -13.23 7.37
C ALA A 20 -11.92 -12.61 6.58
N GLY A 21 -11.73 -12.31 5.29
CA GLY A 21 -12.79 -11.79 4.43
C GLY A 21 -13.02 -10.27 4.55
N HIS A 22 -12.22 -9.56 5.33
CA HIS A 22 -12.36 -8.10 5.45
C HIS A 22 -12.08 -7.41 4.13
N VAL A 23 -13.08 -6.69 3.63
CA VAL A 23 -12.99 -5.91 2.40
C VAL A 23 -12.52 -4.50 2.73
N ARG A 24 -11.57 -3.97 1.96
CA ARG A 24 -11.14 -2.57 2.09
C ARG A 24 -10.90 -1.92 0.73
N THR A 25 -10.95 -0.60 0.74
CA THR A 25 -10.54 0.23 -0.39
C THR A 25 -9.18 0.81 -0.08
N VAL A 26 -8.24 0.73 -1.02
CA VAL A 26 -6.87 1.23 -0.86
C VAL A 26 -6.68 2.41 -1.81
N PRO A 27 -6.55 3.66 -1.31
CA PRO A 27 -6.26 4.80 -2.17
C PRO A 27 -4.90 4.62 -2.87
N VAL A 28 -4.83 5.02 -4.13
CA VAL A 28 -3.66 4.89 -5.00
C VAL A 28 -3.13 6.29 -5.31
N PRO A 29 -1.90 6.65 -4.91
CA PRO A 29 -1.32 7.95 -5.22
C PRO A 29 -1.38 8.27 -6.72
N GLY A 30 -1.55 9.55 -7.07
CA GLY A 30 -1.73 9.98 -8.46
C GLY A 30 -0.62 9.51 -9.40
N TRP A 31 0.65 9.56 -8.95
CA TRP A 31 1.77 9.07 -9.76
C TRP A 31 1.72 7.56 -9.98
N VAL A 32 1.32 6.77 -8.97
CA VAL A 32 1.15 5.31 -9.11
C VAL A 32 0.01 5.00 -10.09
N LYS A 33 -1.06 5.81 -10.10
CA LYS A 33 -2.14 5.68 -11.09
C LYS A 33 -1.59 5.83 -12.51
N CYS A 34 -0.71 6.80 -12.76
CA CYS A 34 -0.07 7.00 -14.06
C CYS A 34 0.74 5.77 -14.49
N GLU A 35 1.62 5.27 -13.61
CA GLU A 35 2.42 4.05 -13.86
C GLU A 35 1.54 2.82 -14.14
N LEU A 36 0.46 2.65 -13.39
CA LEU A 36 -0.51 1.58 -13.63
C LEU A 36 -1.20 1.72 -14.98
N GLN A 37 -1.52 2.94 -15.40
CA GLN A 37 -2.16 3.19 -16.70
C GLN A 37 -1.22 2.86 -17.86
N GLU A 38 0.06 3.22 -17.77
CA GLU A 38 1.08 2.83 -18.75
C GLU A 38 1.21 1.31 -18.84
N TRP A 39 1.26 0.63 -17.69
CA TRP A 39 1.26 -0.82 -17.63
C TRP A 39 0.01 -1.43 -18.26
N PHE A 40 -1.19 -0.91 -17.98
CA PHE A 40 -2.43 -1.45 -18.54
C PHE A 40 -2.46 -1.34 -20.06
N ASN A 41 -1.96 -0.23 -20.60
CA ASN A 41 -1.87 -0.02 -22.04
C ASN A 41 -0.86 -1.00 -22.66
N ALA A 42 0.36 -1.07 -22.11
CA ALA A 42 1.42 -1.95 -22.63
C ALA A 42 1.04 -3.44 -22.55
N ALA A 43 0.35 -3.84 -21.49
CA ALA A 43 -0.08 -5.22 -21.27
C ALA A 43 -1.43 -5.53 -21.91
N ALA A 44 -2.15 -4.57 -22.51
CA ALA A 44 -3.53 -4.72 -22.97
C ALA A 44 -4.45 -5.30 -21.87
N ILE A 45 -4.46 -4.67 -20.69
CA ILE A 45 -5.34 -5.03 -19.57
C ILE A 45 -6.52 -4.07 -19.52
N ASP A 46 -7.70 -4.58 -19.84
CA ASP A 46 -8.97 -3.85 -19.79
C ASP A 46 -9.94 -4.39 -18.71
N ARG A 47 -9.57 -5.49 -18.03
CA ARG A 47 -10.34 -6.09 -16.93
C ARG A 47 -9.52 -7.16 -16.19
N GLY A 48 -9.98 -7.52 -14.99
CA GLY A 48 -9.46 -8.67 -14.25
C GLY A 48 -8.27 -8.30 -13.35
N LYS A 49 -7.33 -9.22 -13.19
CA LYS A 49 -6.16 -9.05 -12.31
C LYS A 49 -5.12 -8.12 -12.96
N LEU A 50 -4.58 -7.20 -12.15
CA LEU A 50 -3.55 -6.24 -12.58
C LEU A 50 -2.25 -6.93 -13.00
N PHE A 51 -1.89 -8.02 -12.31
CA PHE A 51 -0.70 -8.80 -12.60
C PHE A 51 -1.10 -10.21 -13.03
N ARG A 52 -0.76 -10.56 -14.26
CA ARG A 52 -1.09 -11.86 -14.89
C ARG A 52 0.19 -12.68 -15.07
N ARG A 53 0.08 -14.00 -15.10
CA ARG A 53 1.22 -14.83 -15.50
C ARG A 53 1.34 -14.78 -17.02
N VAL A 54 2.58 -14.73 -17.48
CA VAL A 54 2.92 -14.77 -18.90
C VAL A 54 3.89 -15.93 -19.09
N ASN A 55 3.69 -16.74 -20.13
CA ASN A 55 4.61 -17.82 -20.47
C ASN A 55 5.77 -17.30 -21.35
N LYS A 56 6.73 -18.17 -21.68
CA LYS A 56 7.88 -17.80 -22.52
C LYS A 56 7.50 -17.31 -23.92
N ALA A 57 6.31 -17.65 -24.41
CA ALA A 57 5.78 -17.20 -25.69
C ALA A 57 4.99 -15.88 -25.61
N GLY A 58 5.04 -15.18 -24.46
CA GLY A 58 4.32 -13.92 -24.28
C GLY A 58 2.81 -14.06 -24.05
N LYS A 59 2.29 -15.29 -23.93
CA LYS A 59 0.86 -15.53 -23.73
C LYS A 59 0.49 -15.57 -22.25
N THR A 60 -0.63 -14.92 -21.92
CA THR A 60 -1.20 -14.94 -20.57
C THR A 60 -1.83 -16.30 -20.26
N TRP A 61 -1.68 -16.79 -19.03
CA TRP A 61 -2.27 -18.05 -18.60
C TRP A 61 -2.58 -18.08 -17.09
N GLY A 62 -3.50 -18.94 -16.68
CA GLY A 62 -3.95 -19.05 -15.28
C GLY A 62 -4.66 -17.80 -14.75
N ASP A 63 -4.96 -17.79 -13.45
CA ASP A 63 -5.82 -16.75 -12.86
C ASP A 63 -5.10 -15.45 -12.51
N GLY A 64 -3.78 -15.46 -12.36
CA GLY A 64 -3.00 -14.30 -11.93
C GLY A 64 -1.63 -14.67 -11.36
N MET A 65 -0.78 -13.67 -11.13
CA MET A 65 0.54 -13.86 -10.54
C MET A 65 0.46 -14.61 -9.19
N THR A 66 1.43 -15.49 -8.91
CA THR A 66 1.47 -16.23 -7.64
C THR A 66 2.16 -15.42 -6.54
N GLU A 67 1.85 -15.72 -5.28
CA GLU A 67 2.58 -15.14 -4.14
C GLU A 67 4.09 -15.44 -4.21
N LYS A 68 4.46 -16.64 -4.65
CA LYS A 68 5.87 -17.03 -4.86
C LYS A 68 6.56 -16.16 -5.90
N SER A 69 5.86 -15.82 -6.99
CA SER A 69 6.38 -14.91 -8.01
C SER A 69 6.64 -13.52 -7.44
N VAL A 70 5.70 -12.97 -6.65
CA VAL A 70 5.90 -11.69 -5.95
C VAL A 70 7.11 -11.76 -5.02
N TRP A 71 7.23 -12.84 -4.25
CA TRP A 71 8.35 -13.03 -3.33
C TRP A 71 9.69 -13.08 -4.07
N HIS A 72 9.80 -13.83 -5.17
CA HIS A 72 11.00 -13.85 -6.00
C HIS A 72 11.33 -12.47 -6.57
N ILE A 73 10.37 -11.74 -7.12
CA ILE A 73 10.58 -10.38 -7.66
C ILE A 73 11.14 -9.45 -6.58
N VAL A 74 10.58 -9.47 -5.36
CA VAL A 74 11.07 -8.64 -4.26
C VAL A 74 12.50 -9.03 -3.86
N GLN A 75 12.81 -10.32 -3.83
CA GLN A 75 14.15 -10.82 -3.49
C GLN A 75 15.20 -10.48 -4.56
N GLU A 76 14.86 -10.60 -5.84
CA GLU A 76 15.74 -10.19 -6.95
C GLU A 76 16.00 -8.69 -6.92
N SER A 77 14.94 -7.87 -6.77
CA SER A 77 15.07 -6.42 -6.62
C SER A 77 15.91 -6.04 -5.40
N SER A 78 15.72 -6.73 -4.26
CA SER A 78 16.50 -6.53 -3.04
C SER A 78 18.00 -6.77 -3.26
N LYS A 79 18.35 -7.86 -3.95
CA LYS A 79 19.75 -8.16 -4.28
C LYS A 79 20.37 -7.10 -5.18
N ALA A 80 19.62 -6.60 -6.16
CA ALA A 80 20.08 -5.57 -7.08
C ALA A 80 20.46 -4.25 -6.38
N ILE A 81 19.87 -3.98 -5.22
CA ILE A 81 20.18 -2.79 -4.39
C ILE A 81 21.05 -3.12 -3.16
N GLY A 82 21.63 -4.33 -3.08
CA GLY A 82 22.58 -4.71 -2.03
C GLY A 82 21.95 -5.11 -0.68
N PHE A 83 20.67 -5.50 -0.66
CA PHE A 83 20.00 -5.99 0.54
C PHE A 83 19.77 -7.52 0.47
N ASP A 84 20.24 -8.24 1.49
CA ASP A 84 20.18 -9.71 1.51
C ASP A 84 18.81 -10.28 1.91
N LYS A 85 18.02 -9.53 2.70
CA LYS A 85 16.81 -10.04 3.36
C LYS A 85 15.68 -9.01 3.39
N LEU A 86 15.01 -8.85 2.26
CA LEU A 86 13.78 -8.05 2.15
C LEU A 86 12.60 -8.92 1.74
N ALA A 87 11.58 -9.05 2.59
CA ALA A 87 10.34 -9.71 2.25
C ALA A 87 9.26 -8.71 1.78
N PRO A 88 8.25 -9.14 1.01
CA PRO A 88 7.11 -8.28 0.65
C PRO A 88 6.42 -7.64 1.88
N HIS A 89 6.40 -8.35 3.02
CA HIS A 89 5.83 -7.81 4.25
C HIS A 89 6.66 -6.66 4.85
N ASP A 90 7.97 -6.62 4.62
CA ASP A 90 8.82 -5.51 5.06
C ASP A 90 8.50 -4.24 4.28
N LEU A 91 8.22 -4.34 2.98
CA LEU A 91 7.74 -3.21 2.17
C LEU A 91 6.45 -2.62 2.73
N ARG A 92 5.53 -3.47 3.18
CA ARG A 92 4.29 -3.02 3.83
C ARG A 92 4.56 -2.33 5.18
N ARG A 93 5.49 -2.83 5.98
CA ARG A 93 5.94 -2.18 7.23
C ARG A 93 6.53 -0.81 6.94
N THR A 94 7.39 -0.71 5.94
CA THR A 94 8.02 0.53 5.50
C THR A 94 6.97 1.53 5.03
N CYS A 95 6.00 1.11 4.22
CA CYS A 95 4.88 1.96 3.79
C CYS A 95 4.13 2.56 5.01
N ALA A 96 3.75 1.74 5.98
CA ALA A 96 3.09 2.22 7.20
C ALA A 96 3.94 3.27 7.96
N ARG A 97 5.24 2.99 8.13
CA ARG A 97 6.17 3.91 8.80
C ARG A 97 6.34 5.22 8.04
N LEU A 98 6.41 5.18 6.71
CA LEU A 98 6.52 6.37 5.86
C LEU A 98 5.24 7.21 5.94
N CYS A 99 4.05 6.59 5.88
CA CYS A 99 2.78 7.30 6.06
C CYS A 99 2.71 7.99 7.42
N HIS A 100 3.13 7.32 8.50
CA HIS A 100 3.15 7.93 9.83
C HIS A 100 4.20 9.04 9.94
N ALA A 101 5.39 8.85 9.35
CA ALA A 101 6.45 9.85 9.34
C ALA A 101 6.05 11.10 8.54
N SER A 102 5.23 10.97 7.51
CA SER A 102 4.67 12.09 6.75
C SER A 102 3.46 12.76 7.40
N GLY A 103 3.14 12.43 8.67
CA GLY A 103 2.03 13.02 9.41
C GLY A 103 0.67 12.36 9.20
N GLY A 104 0.62 11.15 8.63
CA GLY A 104 -0.62 10.39 8.49
C GLY A 104 -1.18 9.96 9.84
N GLU A 105 -2.50 10.13 10.00
CA GLU A 105 -3.25 9.72 11.19
C GLU A 105 -3.24 8.20 11.36
N LEU A 106 -3.21 7.73 12.62
CA LEU A 106 -3.14 6.29 12.92
C LEU A 106 -4.36 5.53 12.43
N GLU A 107 -5.54 6.15 12.48
CA GLU A 107 -6.81 5.65 12.00
C GLU A 107 -6.79 5.46 10.48
N GLN A 108 -6.28 6.46 9.74
CA GLN A 108 -6.14 6.37 8.28
C GLN A 108 -5.16 5.27 7.88
N ILE A 109 -4.03 5.15 8.60
CA ILE A 109 -3.07 4.06 8.39
C ILE A 109 -3.69 2.71 8.75
N GLN A 110 -4.51 2.63 9.80
CA GLN A 110 -5.25 1.41 10.14
C GLN A 110 -6.17 0.98 8.99
N PHE A 111 -6.96 1.90 8.42
CA PHE A 111 -7.83 1.60 7.29
C PHE A 111 -7.05 1.16 6.06
N LEU A 112 -5.97 1.87 5.72
CA LEU A 112 -5.08 1.54 4.61
C LEU A 112 -4.52 0.12 4.72
N LEU A 113 -4.08 -0.25 5.93
CA LEU A 113 -3.53 -1.56 6.21
C LEU A 113 -4.62 -2.62 6.33
N GLY A 114 -5.83 -2.26 6.77
CA GLY A 114 -6.88 -3.22 7.13
C GLY A 114 -6.56 -3.94 8.43
N HIS A 115 -6.06 -3.19 9.42
CA HIS A 115 -5.90 -3.70 10.79
C HIS A 115 -7.24 -3.64 11.53
N MET A 116 -7.48 -4.61 12.41
CA MET A 116 -8.74 -4.71 13.17
C MET A 116 -8.91 -3.62 14.23
N SER A 117 -7.82 -3.02 14.67
CA SER A 117 -7.85 -2.01 15.72
C SER A 117 -6.66 -1.06 15.61
N VAL A 118 -6.83 0.15 16.15
CA VAL A 118 -5.78 1.17 16.17
C VAL A 118 -4.60 0.67 16.99
N GLN A 119 -4.84 -0.08 18.07
CA GLN A 119 -3.79 -0.66 18.91
C GLN A 119 -2.90 -1.63 18.13
N THR A 120 -3.45 -2.32 17.12
CA THR A 120 -2.64 -3.17 16.22
C THR A 120 -1.69 -2.30 15.39
N THR A 121 -2.18 -1.17 14.87
CA THR A 121 -1.37 -0.20 14.12
C THR A 121 -0.32 0.48 15.00
N GLU A 122 -0.66 0.88 16.22
CA GLU A 122 0.29 1.45 17.20
C GLU A 122 1.44 0.49 17.49
N ARG A 123 1.13 -0.78 17.79
CA ARG A 123 2.15 -1.81 18.02
C ARG A 123 2.98 -2.08 16.77
N TYR A 124 2.35 -2.06 15.60
CA TYR A 124 3.01 -2.26 14.31
C TYR A 124 4.01 -1.13 13.98
N LEU A 125 3.68 0.11 14.34
CA LEU A 125 4.51 1.29 14.13
C LEU A 125 5.51 1.56 15.26
N GLY A 126 5.25 1.04 16.46
CA GLY A 126 6.05 1.34 17.64
C GLY A 126 5.86 2.77 18.14
N CYS A 127 4.63 3.29 18.06
CA CYS A 127 4.32 4.67 18.44
C CYS A 127 4.66 4.94 19.91
N LYS A 128 5.18 6.14 20.18
CA LYS A 128 5.48 6.66 21.52
C LYS A 128 5.01 8.11 21.59
N GLN A 129 4.61 8.54 22.78
CA GLN A 129 4.25 9.93 23.01
C GLN A 129 5.47 10.84 22.74
N ARG A 130 5.27 11.88 21.93
CA ARG A 130 6.29 12.88 21.61
C ARG A 130 6.14 14.06 22.56
N ILE A 131 6.98 14.11 23.59
CA ILE A 131 6.93 15.18 24.59
C ILE A 131 7.54 16.49 24.06
N GLN A 132 8.58 16.42 23.23
CA GLN A 132 9.29 17.61 22.72
C GLN A 132 8.54 18.38 21.62
N SER A 133 7.48 17.79 21.07
CA SER A 133 6.68 18.37 19.99
C SER A 133 5.25 17.90 20.24
N ALA A 134 4.66 18.38 21.33
CA ALA A 134 3.38 17.89 21.78
C ALA A 134 2.30 18.37 20.80
N VAL A 135 1.36 17.49 20.48
CA VAL A 135 0.29 17.80 19.51
C VAL A 135 -0.62 18.93 20.01
N ASN A 136 -0.62 19.19 21.32
CA ASN A 136 -1.38 20.26 21.95
C ASN A 136 -0.63 21.61 22.04
N ASP A 137 0.61 21.70 21.52
CA ASP A 137 1.38 22.96 21.54
C ASP A 137 0.90 24.00 20.53
N ARG A 138 0.11 23.57 19.52
CA ARG A 138 -0.36 24.38 18.39
C ARG A 138 -1.82 24.08 18.06
N ILE A 139 -2.69 24.25 19.04
CA ILE A 139 -4.13 24.00 18.96
C ILE A 139 -4.93 25.23 18.54
N GLY A 140 -4.29 26.39 18.38
CA GLY A 140 -4.91 27.60 17.82
C GLY A 140 -5.72 28.42 18.84
N ILE A 141 -5.54 28.15 20.13
CA ILE A 141 -6.13 28.91 21.25
C ILE A 141 -5.05 29.51 22.16
N GLU A 142 -3.81 29.55 21.68
CA GLU A 142 -2.70 30.17 22.39
C GLU A 142 -2.95 31.68 22.51
N PRO A 143 -2.62 32.30 23.66
CA PRO A 143 -2.70 33.74 23.78
C PRO A 143 -1.75 34.42 22.79
N GLN A 144 -2.15 35.56 22.24
CA GLN A 144 -1.25 36.42 21.47
C GLN A 144 -0.17 36.95 22.44
N LEU A 145 1.09 36.61 22.18
CA LEU A 145 2.26 37.10 22.91
C LEU A 145 2.74 38.42 22.34
#